data_AF-A0A7X6XCS3-F1
#
_entry.id   AF-A0A7X6XCS3-F1
#
_cell.length_a   1.000
_cell.length_b   1.000
_cell.length_c   1.000
_cell.angle_alpha   90.00
_cell.angle_beta   90.00
_cell.angle_gamma   90.00
#
_symmetry.space_group_name_H-M   'P 1'
#
loop_
_entity.id
_entity.type
_entity.pdbx_description
1 polymer ?
#
loop_
_entity_poly.entity_id
_entity_poly.type
_entity_poly.pdbx_seq_one_letter_code
_entity_poly.pdbx_strand_id
1 'polypeptide(L)' 'MEKVDKLDRQILEIVSLNARIPFRDVAEQCNVSRAAIHQRVQRM' A
#
# COMPACT_ATOMS: atom_id res chain seq x y z
N MET A 1 3.99 -1.05 19.30
CA MET A 1 3.38 -0.04 18.42
C MET A 1 4.15 -0.08 17.11
N GLU A 2 3.64 -0.82 16.13
CA GLU A 2 4.30 -0.94 14.84
C GLU A 2 4.34 0.44 14.18
N LYS A 3 5.55 0.91 13.87
CA LYS A 3 5.75 2.20 13.23
C LYS A 3 5.30 2.05 11.78
N VAL A 4 4.18 2.68 11.44
CA VAL A 4 3.74 2.88 10.05
C VAL A 4 4.89 3.55 9.30
N ASP A 5 5.50 2.82 8.36
CA ASP A 5 6.64 3.33 7.61
C ASP A 5 6.18 4.25 6.47
N LYS A 6 7.13 4.87 5.77
CA LYS A 6 6.82 5.86 4.73
C LYS A 6 6.01 5.24 3.58
N LEU A 7 6.31 3.99 3.22
CA LEU A 7 5.59 3.26 2.18
C LEU A 7 4.18 2.92 2.65
N ASP A 8 4.01 2.54 3.90
CA ASP A 8 2.68 2.31 4.48
C ASP A 8 1.80 3.56 4.42
N ARG A 9 2.36 4.74 4.73
CA ARG A 9 1.63 6.02 4.60
C ARG A 9 1.26 6.32 3.15
N GLN A 10 2.16 6.04 2.22
CA GLN A 10 1.89 6.25 0.79
C GLN A 10 0.79 5.33 0.28
N ILE A 11 0.80 4.05 0.69
CA ILE A 11 -0.28 3.09 0.37
C ILE A 11 -1.61 3.58 0.94
N LEU A 12 -1.62 3.99 2.21
CA LEU A 12 -2.81 4.51 2.87
C LEU A 12 -3.33 5.77 2.18
N GLU A 13 -2.47 6.69 1.73
CA GLU A 13 -2.88 7.88 0.98
C GLU A 13 -3.57 7.52 -0.34
N ILE A 14 -2.98 6.61 -1.13
CA ILE A 14 -3.54 6.15 -2.41
C ILE A 14 -4.90 5.46 -2.19
N VAL A 15 -4.99 4.57 -1.21
CA VAL A 15 -6.23 3.83 -0.90
C VAL A 15 -7.29 4.76 -0.31
N SER A 16 -6.90 5.77 0.49
CA SER A 16 -7.83 6.77 1.03
C SER A 16 -8.43 7.65 -0.06
N LEU A 17 -7.68 7.92 -1.13
CA LEU A 17 -8.17 8.65 -2.30
C LEU A 17 -9.08 7.79 -3.19
N ASN A 18 -8.75 6.51 -3.36
CA ASN A 18 -9.55 5.57 -4.15
C ASN A 18 -9.45 4.14 -3.61
N ALA A 19 -10.36 3.75 -2.73
CA ALA A 19 -10.33 2.44 -2.09
C ALA A 19 -10.63 1.26 -3.05
N ARG A 20 -11.12 1.53 -4.27
CA ARG A 20 -11.37 0.50 -5.30
C ARG A 20 -10.17 0.28 -6.22
N ILE A 21 -9.07 1.00 -6.01
CA ILE A 21 -7.85 0.84 -6.81
C ILE A 21 -7.32 -0.60 -6.69
N PRO A 22 -7.00 -1.27 -7.80
CA PRO A 22 -6.34 -2.58 -7.76
C PRO A 22 -4.97 -2.50 -7.07
N PHE A 23 -4.64 -3.48 -6.22
CA PHE A 23 -3.31 -3.54 -5.58
C PHE A 23 -2.14 -3.64 -6.57
N ARG A 24 -2.42 -4.02 -7.82
CA ARG A 24 -1.47 -3.89 -8.93
C ARG A 24 -1.02 -2.44 -9.11
N ASP A 25 -1.99 -1.55 -9.26
CA ASP A 25 -1.74 -0.17 -9.65
C ASP A 25 -1.14 0.59 -8.46
N VAL A 26 -1.53 0.23 -7.23
CA VAL A 26 -0.84 0.69 -6.01
C VAL A 26 0.62 0.25 -5.99
N ALA A 27 0.91 -1.01 -6.35
CA ALA A 27 2.28 -1.52 -6.39
C ALA A 27 3.13 -0.81 -7.46
N GLU A 28 2.55 -0.53 -8.63
CA GLU A 28 3.19 0.24 -9.71
C GLU A 28 3.48 1.69 -9.27
N GLN A 29 2.51 2.37 -8.62
CA GLN A 29 2.71 3.74 -8.10
C GLN A 29 3.72 3.81 -6.96
N CYS A 30 3.76 2.79 -6.10
CA CYS A 30 4.72 2.70 -5.01
C CYS A 30 6.08 2.13 -5.42
N ASN A 31 6.26 1.75 -6.69
CA ASN A 31 7.46 1.10 -7.23
C ASN A 31 7.92 -0.12 -6.41
N VAL A 32 6.97 -0.98 -6.04
CA VAL A 32 7.21 -2.21 -5.27
C VAL A 32 6.50 -3.40 -5.92
N SER A 33 6.80 -4.61 -5.44
CA SER A 33 6.09 -5.80 -5.90
C SER A 33 4.67 -5.87 -5.34
N ARG A 34 3.74 -6.47 -6.09
CA ARG A 34 2.38 -6.78 -5.62
C ARG A 34 2.39 -7.58 -4.31
N ALA A 35 3.32 -8.52 -4.18
CA ALA A 35 3.47 -9.33 -2.96
C ALA A 35 3.83 -8.46 -1.74
N ALA A 36 4.67 -7.43 -1.91
CA ALA A 36 5.02 -6.49 -0.85
C ALA A 36 3.79 -5.69 -0.37
N ILE A 37 2.96 -5.20 -1.30
CA ILE A 37 1.69 -4.52 -0.95
C ILE A 37 0.76 -5.48 -0.21
N HIS A 38 0.58 -6.71 -0.71
CA HIS A 38 -0.29 -7.70 -0.08
C HIS A 38 0.12 -8.02 1.36
N GLN A 39 1.43 -8.21 1.60
CA GLN A 39 1.96 -8.43 2.95
C GLN A 39 1.74 -7.24 3.88
N ARG A 40 1.86 -6.01 3.37
CA ARG A 40 1.67 -4.78 4.16
C ARG A 40 0.21 -4.56 4.52
N VAL A 41 -0.68 -4.62 3.53
CA VAL A 41 -2.13 -4.45 3.75
C VAL A 41 -2.68 -5.53 4.68
N GLN A 42 -2.16 -6.76 4.63
CA GLN A 42 -2.57 -7.84 5.54
C GLN A 42 -2.12 -7.63 7.00
N ARG A 43 -1.04 -6.87 7.23
CA ARG A 43 -0.47 -6.61 8.56
C ARG A 43 -0.94 -5.29 9.17
N MET A 44 -1.57 -4.42 8.38
CA MET A 44 -2.25 -3.20 8.83
C MET A 44 -3.58 -3.51 9.49
#